data_AF-A0A7W1ZCU5-F1
#
_entry.id   AF-A0A7W1ZCU5-F1
#
_cell.length_a   1.000
_cell.length_b   1.000
_cell.length_c   1.000
_cell.angle_alpha   90.00
_cell.angle_beta   90.00
_cell.angle_gamma   90.00
#
_symmetry.space_group_name_H-M   'P 1'
#
loop_
_entity.id
_entity.type
_entity.pdbx_description
1 polymer ?
#
loop_
_entity_poly.entity_id
_entity_poly.type
_entity_poly.pdbx_seq_one_letter_code
_entity_poly.pdbx_strand_id
1 'polypeptide(L)' 'MVQIKWLKSAKQDLKVIYDYIALDSKRYTQLQVERIQQRTELLKQQTELGKVVEEIRNSYIRELVEGHYRII' A
#
# COMPACT_ATOMS: atom_id res chain seq x y z
N MET A 1 4.28 -15.94 -12.33
CA MET A 1 4.20 -15.44 -10.95
C MET A 1 4.96 -14.12 -10.90
N VAL A 2 4.29 -13.00 -10.59
CA VAL A 2 4.94 -11.67 -10.57
C VAL A 2 5.56 -11.38 -9.20
N GLN A 3 6.60 -10.54 -9.18
CA GLN A 3 7.28 -10.15 -7.96
C GLN A 3 6.87 -8.73 -7.56
N ILE A 4 6.46 -8.56 -6.30
CA ILE A 4 6.22 -7.24 -5.71
C ILE A 4 7.55 -6.66 -5.25
N LYS A 5 7.86 -5.45 -5.71
CA LYS A 5 9.02 -4.68 -5.25
C LYS A 5 8.54 -3.33 -4.72
N TRP A 6 8.92 -3.05 -3.48
CA TRP A 6 8.61 -1.79 -2.82
C TRP A 6 9.74 -0.78 -3.05
N LEU A 7 9.38 0.43 -3.49
CA LEU A 7 10.29 1.56 -3.55
C LEU A 7 10.79 1.93 -2.14
N LYS A 8 11.96 2.58 -2.08
CA LYS A 8 12.49 3.09 -0.81
C LYS A 8 11.55 4.12 -0.17
N SER A 9 10.94 5.00 -0.97
CA SER A 9 9.91 5.95 -0.54
C SER A 9 8.72 5.22 0.08
N ALA A 10 8.15 4.23 -0.62
CA ALA A 10 7.01 3.48 -0.13
C ALA A 10 7.29 2.75 1.21
N LYS A 11 8.51 2.23 1.41
CA LYS A 11 8.92 1.67 2.71
C LYS A 11 8.99 2.74 3.80
N GLN A 12 9.46 3.95 3.47
CA GLN A 12 9.47 5.07 4.39
C GLN A 12 8.05 5.52 4.74
N ASP A 13 7.13 5.53 3.77
CA ASP A 13 5.72 5.88 4.00
C ASP A 13 5.07 4.89 4.97
N LEU A 14 5.29 3.58 4.79
CA LEU A 14 4.85 2.56 5.75
C LEU A 14 5.42 2.80 7.15
N LYS A 15 6.69 3.21 7.25
CA LYS A 15 7.31 3.55 8.54
C LYS A 15 6.67 4.79 9.17
N VAL A 16 6.38 5.82 8.39
CA VAL A 16 5.71 7.03 8.89
C VAL A 16 4.30 6.72 9.39
N ILE A 17 3.53 5.93 8.63
CA ILE A 17 2.21 5.43 9.05
C ILE A 17 2.34 4.63 10.36
N TYR A 18 3.35 3.76 10.43
CA TYR A 18 3.61 2.97 11.62
C TYR A 18 3.89 3.87 12.84
N ASP A 19 4.88 4.75 12.71
CA ASP A 19 5.35 5.61 13.79
C ASP A 19 4.22 6.54 14.30
N TYR A 20 3.37 7.03 13.40
CA TYR A 20 2.24 7.88 13.74
C TYR A 20 1.18 7.13 14.56
N ILE A 21 0.70 5.97 14.08
CA ILE A 21 -0.35 5.20 14.76
C ILE A 21 0.17 4.56 16.06
N ALA A 22 1.47 4.24 16.12
CA ALA A 22 2.09 3.63 17.29
C ALA A 22 2.05 4.52 18.55
N LEU A 23 1.85 5.83 18.38
CA LEU A 23 1.61 6.76 19.48
C LEU A 23 0.34 6.42 20.27
N ASP A 24 -0.69 5.91 19.59
CA ASP A 24 -1.97 5.54 20.19
C ASP A 24 -2.04 4.05 20.53
N SER A 25 -1.64 3.17 19.60
CA SER A 25 -1.77 1.72 19.79
C SER A 25 -0.82 0.90 18.92
N LYS A 26 0.25 0.40 19.54
CA LYS A 26 1.23 -0.49 18.88
C LYS A 26 0.61 -1.73 18.21
N ARG A 27 -0.41 -2.32 18.84
CA ARG A 27 -1.11 -3.49 18.29
C ARG A 27 -1.87 -3.13 17.02
N TYR A 28 -2.56 -1.99 17.01
CA TYR A 28 -3.30 -1.54 15.83
C TYR A 28 -2.36 -1.16 14.70
N THR A 29 -1.20 -0.58 15.01
CA THR A 29 -0.17 -0.24 14.03
C THR A 29 0.30 -1.43 13.21
N GLN A 30 0.61 -2.56 13.87
CA GLN A 30 1.04 -3.77 13.18
C GLN A 30 -0.03 -4.28 12.22
N LEU A 31 -1.28 -4.35 12.70
CA LEU A 31 -2.42 -4.76 11.87
C LEU A 31 -2.61 -3.84 10.66
N GLN A 32 -2.41 -2.53 10.82
CA GLN A 32 -2.57 -1.57 9.73
C GLN A 32 -1.51 -1.76 8.64
N VAL A 33 -0.24 -1.97 9.02
CA VAL A 33 0.84 -2.24 8.05
C VAL A 33 0.64 -3.59 7.36
N GLU A 34 0.24 -4.62 8.10
CA GLU A 34 -0.06 -5.94 7.54
C GLU A 34 -1.20 -5.89 6.51
N ARG A 35 -2.27 -5.15 6.78
CA ARG A 35 -3.38 -4.95 5.83
C ARG A 35 -2.90 -4.34 4.51
N ILE A 36 -2.08 -3.29 4.58
CA ILE A 36 -1.51 -2.65 3.38
C ILE A 36 -0.66 -3.65 2.60
N GLN A 37 0.19 -4.42 3.27
CA GLN A 37 1.02 -5.44 2.62
C GLN A 37 0.17 -6.54 1.98
N GLN A 38 -0.79 -7.12 2.71
CA GLN A 38 -1.71 -8.14 2.20
C GLN A 38 -2.52 -7.63 1.01
N ARG A 39 -2.92 -6.36 1.01
CA ARG A 39 -3.61 -5.75 -0.13
C ARG A 39 -2.76 -5.77 -1.39
N THR A 40 -1.46 -5.47 -1.28
CA THR A 40 -0.53 -5.55 -2.43
C THR A 40 -0.29 -6.98 -2.90
N GLU A 41 -0.33 -7.97 -2.00
CA GLU A 41 -0.11 -9.37 -2.35
C GLU A 41 -1.13 -9.91 -3.37
N LEU A 42 -2.34 -9.33 -3.41
CA LEU A 42 -3.34 -9.63 -4.44
C LEU A 42 -2.85 -9.33 -5.87
N LEU A 43 -1.90 -8.41 -6.03
CA LEU A 43 -1.28 -8.11 -7.33
C LEU A 43 -0.51 -9.30 -7.92
N LYS A 44 -0.12 -10.28 -7.09
CA LYS A 44 0.50 -11.52 -7.57
C LYS A 44 -0.47 -12.37 -8.39
N GLN A 45 -1.76 -12.26 -8.12
CA GLN A 45 -2.83 -12.98 -8.80
C GLN A 45 -3.43 -12.14 -9.93
N GLN A 46 -3.61 -10.84 -9.70
CA GLN A 46 -4.16 -9.90 -10.69
C GLN A 46 -3.31 -8.62 -10.74
N THR A 47 -2.39 -8.54 -11.70
CA THR A 47 -1.49 -7.39 -11.89
C THR A 47 -2.22 -6.09 -12.20
N GLU A 48 -3.41 -6.22 -12.77
CA GLU A 48 -4.29 -5.14 -13.17
C GLU A 48 -5.37 -4.84 -12.13
N LEU A 49 -5.13 -5.16 -10.87
CA LEU A 49 -6.03 -4.76 -9.78
C LEU A 49 -5.87 -3.25 -9.51
N GLY A 50 -6.98 -2.60 -9.14
CA GLY A 50 -6.99 -1.18 -8.80
C GLY A 50 -7.43 -0.27 -9.95
N LYS A 51 -7.52 1.03 -9.68
CA LYS A 51 -7.94 2.05 -10.65
C LYS A 51 -6.73 2.79 -11.20
N VAL A 52 -6.83 3.36 -12.39
CA VAL A 52 -5.79 4.27 -12.89
C VAL A 52 -5.77 5.52 -12.01
N VAL A 53 -4.58 6.00 -11.65
CA VAL A 53 -4.43 7.23 -10.86
C VAL A 53 -4.81 8.42 -11.74
N GLU A 54 -5.95 9.06 -11.45
CA GLU A 54 -6.50 10.14 -12.27
C GLU A 54 -5.58 11.37 -12.33
N GLU A 55 -4.82 11.62 -11.26
CA GLU A 55 -3.88 12.74 -11.21
C GLU A 55 -2.68 12.55 -12.16
N ILE A 56 -2.29 11.30 -12.42
CA ILE A 56 -1.12 10.97 -13.25
C ILE A 56 -1.54 10.62 -14.68
N ARG A 57 -2.78 10.14 -14.89
CA ARG A 57 -3.35 9.76 -16.19
C ARG A 57 -2.47 8.78 -16.98
N ASN A 58 -1.76 7.91 -16.28
CA ASN A 58 -0.92 6.87 -16.87
C ASN A 58 -1.51 5.50 -16.53
N SER A 59 -1.88 4.72 -17.54
CA SER A 59 -2.50 3.39 -17.35
C SER A 59 -1.60 2.38 -16.63
N TYR A 60 -0.27 2.60 -16.63
CA TYR A 60 0.68 1.78 -15.90
C TYR A 60 0.76 2.12 -14.40
N ILE A 61 0.23 3.26 -13.97
CA ILE A 61 0.22 3.67 -12.56
C ILE A 61 -1.20 3.54 -12.03
N ARG A 62 -1.36 2.66 -11.04
CA ARG A 62 -2.67 2.26 -10.51
C ARG A 62 -2.70 2.38 -9.01
N GLU A 63 -3.86 2.72 -8.48
CA GLU A 63 -4.10 2.81 -7.06
C GLU A 63 -4.89 1.60 -6.53
N LEU A 64 -4.45 1.10 -5.38
CA LEU A 64 -5.24 0.24 -4.52
C LEU A 64 -5.66 1.01 -3.27
N VAL A 65 -6.91 0.85 -2.87
CA VAL A 65 -7.43 1.45 -1.63
C VAL A 65 -7.44 0.39 -0.54
N GLU A 66 -6.89 0.76 0.63
CA GLU A 66 -6.94 -0.01 1.87
C GLU A 66 -7.31 0.94 3.03
N GLY A 67 -8.56 0.86 3.51
CA GLY A 67 -9.09 1.79 4.50
C GLY A 67 -8.99 3.25 4.03
N HIS A 68 -8.25 4.06 4.79
CA HIS A 68 -7.99 5.48 4.50
C HIS A 68 -6.70 5.74 3.70
N TYR A 69 -6.05 4.69 3.20
CA TYR A 69 -4.78 4.80 2.47
C TYR A 69 -4.94 4.43 0.99
N ARG A 70 -4.25 5.19 0.13
CA ARG A 70 -4.04 4.88 -1.29
C ARG A 70 -2.63 4.31 -1.45
N ILE A 71 -2.51 3.16 -2.07
CA ILE A 71 -1.26 2.51 -2.42
C ILE A 71 -1.06 2.73 -3.92
N ILE A 72 0.01 3.44 -4.29
CA ILE A 72 0.32 3.87 -5.67
C ILE A 72 1.69 3.34 -6.08
#